data_AF-A0A7T0RL50-F1
#
_entry.id   AF-A0A7T0RL50-F1
#
_cell.length_a   1.000
_cell.length_b   1.000
_cell.length_c   1.000
_cell.angle_alpha   90.00
_cell.angle_beta   90.00
_cell.angle_gamma   90.00
#
_symmetry.space_group_name_H-M   'P 1'
#
loop_
_entity.id
_entity.type
_entity.pdbx_description
1 polymer ?
#
loop_
_entity_poly.entity_id
_entity_poly.type
_entity_poly.pdbx_seq_one_letter_code
_entity_poly.pdbx_strand_id
1 'polypeptide(L)'
;MTVQEFVNKKAKQLCFYLRAFWHGELPIEEVELFFWDSMEEWGQIEYTFTQPYTPKERVFWHLLHQVHYWPEDKLAHDTYLIEELTNCVLFLEGKGHCPFDCVGIRP
;
A
#
# COMPACT_ATOMS: atom_id res chain seq x y z
N MET A 1 -11.74 -13.49 7.85
CA MET A 1 -10.63 -12.52 8.00
C MET A 1 -11.25 -11.18 8.31
N THR A 2 -10.78 -10.47 9.33
CA THR A 2 -11.25 -9.11 9.61
C THR A 2 -10.52 -8.10 8.73
N VAL A 3 -11.09 -6.89 8.56
CA VAL A 3 -10.43 -5.76 7.88
C VAL A 3 -9.02 -5.52 8.43
N GLN A 4 -8.86 -5.55 9.76
CA GLN A 4 -7.58 -5.27 10.39
C GLN A 4 -6.55 -6.39 10.14
N GLU A 5 -6.96 -7.65 10.14
CA GLU A 5 -6.10 -8.79 9.80
C GLU A 5 -5.61 -8.70 8.35
N PHE A 6 -6.53 -8.40 7.42
CA PHE A 6 -6.21 -8.22 6.00
C PHE A 6 -5.19 -7.11 5.79
N VAL A 7 -5.49 -5.90 6.29
CA VAL A 7 -4.60 -4.73 6.19
C VAL A 7 -3.24 -5.04 6.80
N ASN A 8 -3.20 -5.70 7.96
CA ASN A 8 -1.93 -6.03 8.60
C ASN A 8 -1.08 -7.03 7.80
N LYS A 9 -1.72 -8.03 7.19
CA LYS A 9 -1.06 -9.02 6.33
C LYS A 9 -0.58 -8.37 5.03
N LYS A 10 -1.48 -7.71 4.31
CA LYS A 10 -1.20 -7.09 3.01
C LYS A 10 -0.24 -5.92 3.09
N ALA A 11 -0.28 -5.12 4.16
CA ALA A 11 0.70 -4.04 4.34
C ALA A 11 2.14 -4.55 4.40
N LYS A 12 2.39 -5.68 5.07
CA LYS A 12 3.74 -6.29 5.13
C LYS A 12 4.19 -6.76 3.74
N GLN A 13 3.29 -7.39 3.00
CA GLN A 13 3.56 -7.84 1.64
C GLN A 13 3.83 -6.65 0.71
N LEU A 14 2.97 -5.63 0.71
CA LEU A 14 3.14 -4.41 -0.08
C LEU A 14 4.50 -3.75 0.19
N CYS A 15 4.90 -3.62 1.47
CA CYS A 15 6.22 -3.09 1.83
C CYS A 15 7.36 -3.93 1.23
N PHE A 16 7.23 -5.26 1.26
CA PHE A 16 8.22 -6.17 0.68
C PHE A 16 8.33 -6.00 -0.85
N TYR A 17 7.20 -6.02 -1.56
CA TYR A 17 7.15 -5.84 -3.01
C TYR A 17 7.74 -4.50 -3.45
N LEU A 18 7.35 -3.41 -2.79
CA LEU A 18 7.85 -2.07 -3.14
C LEU A 18 9.34 -1.91 -2.89
N ARG A 19 9.86 -2.48 -1.79
CA ARG A 19 11.31 -2.47 -1.56
C ARG A 19 12.02 -3.27 -2.66
N ALA A 20 11.57 -4.47 -2.98
CA ALA A 20 12.17 -5.28 -4.04
C ALA A 20 12.15 -4.54 -5.39
N PHE A 21 11.02 -3.90 -5.73
CA PHE A 21 10.88 -3.08 -6.93
C PHE A 21 11.89 -1.93 -6.97
N TRP A 22 11.97 -1.10 -5.92
CA TRP A 22 12.93 0.02 -5.88
C TRP A 22 14.40 -0.40 -5.86
N HIS A 23 14.70 -1.64 -5.44
CA HIS A 23 16.06 -2.20 -5.53
C HIS A 23 16.34 -2.89 -6.88
N GLY A 24 15.38 -2.94 -7.81
CA GLY A 24 15.50 -3.60 -9.09
C GLY A 24 15.49 -5.14 -9.01
N GLU A 25 15.00 -5.69 -7.90
CA GLU A 25 14.91 -7.14 -7.65
C GLU A 25 13.60 -7.74 -8.16
N LEU A 26 12.59 -6.90 -8.43
CA LEU A 26 11.25 -7.30 -8.80
C LEU A 26 10.68 -6.35 -9.86
N PRO A 27 10.13 -6.86 -10.98
CA PRO A 27 9.57 -6.01 -12.03
C PRO A 27 8.18 -5.47 -11.64
N ILE A 28 7.75 -4.35 -12.23
CA ILE A 28 6.50 -3.67 -11.83
C ILE A 28 5.26 -4.57 -11.96
N GLU A 29 5.26 -5.51 -12.90
CA GLU A 29 4.14 -6.42 -13.16
C GLU A 29 3.80 -7.27 -11.94
N GLU A 30 4.78 -7.64 -11.11
CA GLU A 30 4.54 -8.37 -9.86
C GLU A 30 3.83 -7.50 -8.82
N VAL A 31 4.09 -6.18 -8.82
CA VAL A 31 3.40 -5.23 -7.95
C VAL A 31 1.95 -5.02 -8.42
N GLU A 32 1.72 -4.98 -9.73
CA GLU A 32 0.39 -4.91 -10.34
C GLU A 32 -0.42 -6.19 -10.08
N LEU A 33 0.19 -7.37 -10.22
CA LEU A 33 -0.45 -8.64 -9.86
C LEU A 33 -0.84 -8.65 -8.38
N PHE A 34 0.07 -8.22 -7.50
CA PHE A 34 -0.23 -8.08 -6.07
C PHE A 34 -1.41 -7.14 -5.81
N PHE A 35 -1.54 -6.04 -6.55
CA PHE A 35 -2.69 -5.14 -6.45
C PHE A 35 -3.99 -5.87 -6.76
N TRP A 36 -4.09 -6.54 -7.91
CA TRP A 36 -5.30 -7.23 -8.34
C TRP A 36 -5.67 -8.38 -7.39
N ASP A 37 -4.70 -9.19 -6.98
CA ASP A 37 -4.91 -10.26 -5.99
C ASP A 37 -5.41 -9.70 -4.64
N SER A 38 -4.91 -8.53 -4.24
CA SER A 38 -5.35 -7.87 -3.02
C SER A 38 -6.77 -7.33 -3.14
N MET A 39 -7.15 -6.80 -4.30
CA MET A 39 -8.52 -6.35 -4.57
C MET A 39 -9.52 -7.51 -4.62
N GLU A 40 -9.12 -8.64 -5.20
CA GLU A 40 -9.94 -9.86 -5.20
C GLU A 40 -10.16 -10.40 -3.78
N GLU A 41 -9.07 -10.52 -2.99
CA GLU A 41 -9.16 -10.97 -1.59
C GLU A 41 -9.96 -9.97 -0.74
N TRP A 42 -9.85 -8.66 -0.99
CA TRP A 42 -10.66 -7.62 -0.34
C TRP A 42 -12.15 -7.80 -0.59
N GLY A 43 -12.55 -8.15 -1.82
CA GLY A 43 -13.94 -8.37 -2.19
C GLY A 43 -14.64 -9.49 -1.39
N GLN A 44 -13.88 -10.34 -0.70
CA GLN A 44 -14.40 -11.41 0.16
C GLN A 44 -14.51 -11.01 1.64
N ILE A 45 -14.13 -9.79 2.00
CA ILE A 45 -14.10 -9.33 3.39
C ILE A 45 -15.39 -8.58 3.71
N GLU A 46 -16.14 -9.12 4.67
CA GLU A 46 -17.30 -8.44 5.23
C GLU A 46 -16.88 -7.29 6.15
N TYR A 47 -17.45 -6.11 5.92
CA TYR A 47 -17.27 -4.94 6.76
C TYR A 47 -18.55 -4.09 6.79
N THR A 48 -18.61 -3.12 7.71
CA THR A 48 -19.73 -2.15 7.76
C THR A 48 -19.23 -0.76 7.39
N PHE A 49 -20.07 0.04 6.71
CA PHE A 49 -19.73 1.42 6.36
C PHE A 49 -19.45 2.32 7.57
N THR A 50 -19.94 1.94 8.75
CA THR A 50 -19.70 2.64 10.02
C THR A 50 -18.39 2.25 10.70
N GLN A 51 -17.70 1.22 10.21
CA GLN A 51 -16.46 0.75 10.83
C GLN A 51 -15.33 1.78 10.65
N PRO A 52 -14.71 2.26 11.73
CA PRO A 52 -13.70 3.31 11.66
C PRO A 52 -12.43 2.83 10.96
N TYR A 53 -11.74 3.77 10.33
CA TYR A 53 -10.42 3.54 9.75
C TYR A 53 -9.34 3.65 10.81
N THR A 54 -8.41 2.71 10.81
CA THR A 54 -7.14 2.89 11.54
C THR A 54 -6.18 3.75 10.71
N PRO A 55 -5.21 4.46 11.33
CA PRO A 55 -4.18 5.18 10.59
C PRO A 55 -3.42 4.26 9.62
N LYS A 56 -3.09 3.04 10.06
CA LYS A 56 -2.43 2.02 9.24
C LYS A 56 -3.25 1.65 8.01
N GLU A 57 -4.55 1.47 8.17
CA GLU A 57 -5.45 1.19 7.05
C GLU A 57 -5.50 2.35 6.05
N ARG A 58 -5.54 3.60 6.51
CA ARG A 58 -5.51 4.76 5.60
C ARG A 58 -4.21 4.80 4.81
N VAL A 59 -3.07 4.61 5.47
CA VAL A 59 -1.77 4.61 4.77
C VAL A 59 -1.66 3.42 3.82
N PHE A 60 -2.18 2.26 4.20
CA PHE A 60 -2.20 1.08 3.33
C PHE A 60 -2.99 1.34 2.04
N TRP A 61 -4.24 1.80 2.14
CA TRP A 61 -5.05 2.07 0.94
C TRP A 61 -4.50 3.21 0.10
N HIS A 62 -3.95 4.24 0.74
CA HIS A 62 -3.28 5.33 0.02
C HIS A 62 -2.10 4.79 -0.78
N LEU A 63 -1.18 4.08 -0.13
CA LEU A 63 0.02 3.53 -0.77
C LEU A 63 -0.33 2.56 -1.90
N LEU A 64 -1.27 1.64 -1.66
CA LEU A 64 -1.73 0.67 -2.66
C LEU A 64 -2.30 1.37 -3.90
N HIS A 65 -3.11 2.42 -3.68
CA HIS A 65 -3.65 3.23 -4.78
C HIS A 65 -2.55 4.00 -5.53
N GLN A 66 -1.63 4.66 -4.83
CA GLN A 66 -0.56 5.44 -5.48
C GLN A 66 0.28 4.56 -6.42
N VAL A 67 0.62 3.36 -5.96
CA VAL A 67 1.44 2.42 -6.71
C VAL A 67 0.75 1.93 -7.98
N HIS A 68 -0.56 1.68 -7.93
CA HIS A 68 -1.32 1.31 -9.12
C HIS A 68 -1.61 2.52 -10.06
N TYR A 69 -1.70 3.72 -9.50
CA TYR A 69 -2.07 4.92 -10.25
C TYR A 69 -0.93 5.48 -11.11
N TRP A 70 0.30 5.48 -10.59
CA TRP A 70 1.45 6.06 -11.27
C TRP A 70 2.07 5.10 -12.28
N PRO A 71 2.56 5.60 -13.43
CA PRO A 71 3.31 4.76 -14.36
C PRO A 71 4.65 4.34 -13.75
N GLU A 72 5.16 3.18 -14.18
CA GLU A 72 6.43 2.61 -13.72
C GLU A 72 7.59 3.62 -13.73
N ASP A 73 7.74 4.38 -14.81
CA ASP A 73 8.81 5.39 -14.96
C ASP A 73 8.78 6.42 -13.82
N LYS A 74 7.60 6.85 -13.40
CA LYS A 74 7.44 7.75 -12.25
C LYS A 74 7.79 7.04 -10.94
N LEU A 75 7.33 5.81 -10.74
CA LEU A 75 7.58 5.04 -9.53
C LEU A 75 9.06 4.66 -9.35
N ALA A 76 9.82 4.62 -10.44
CA ALA A 76 11.24 4.29 -10.46
C ALA A 76 12.16 5.53 -10.41
N HIS A 77 11.75 6.67 -11.00
CA HIS A 77 12.65 7.80 -11.21
C HIS A 77 12.23 9.12 -10.53
N ASP A 78 10.97 9.29 -10.14
CA ASP A 78 10.52 10.51 -9.46
C ASP A 78 10.90 10.46 -7.97
N THR A 79 12.03 11.08 -7.62
CA THR A 79 12.60 11.02 -6.27
C THR A 79 11.67 11.56 -5.19
N TYR A 80 10.85 12.57 -5.51
CA TYR A 80 9.91 13.15 -4.55
C TYR A 80 8.79 12.16 -4.23
N LEU A 81 8.21 11.56 -5.28
CA LEU A 81 7.21 10.51 -5.12
C LEU A 81 7.78 9.31 -4.34
N ILE A 82 8.97 8.83 -4.71
CA ILE A 82 9.61 7.69 -4.04
C ILE A 82 9.83 7.97 -2.55
N GLU A 83 10.24 9.19 -2.19
CA GLU A 83 10.41 9.60 -0.79
C GLU A 83 9.08 9.58 -0.03
N GLU A 84 8.01 10.12 -0.62
CA GLU A 84 6.66 10.08 -0.03
C GLU A 84 6.15 8.65 0.19
N LEU A 85 6.29 7.78 -0.82
CA LEU A 85 5.89 6.37 -0.73
C LEU A 85 6.78 5.61 0.26
N THR A 86 8.08 5.93 0.34
CA THR A 86 9.00 5.35 1.32
C THR A 86 8.58 5.71 2.76
N ASN A 87 8.13 6.95 3.00
CA ASN A 87 7.60 7.34 4.31
C ASN A 87 6.34 6.53 4.69
N CYS A 88 5.47 6.23 3.72
CA CYS A 88 4.33 5.34 3.92
C CYS A 88 4.79 3.92 4.29
N VAL A 89 5.76 3.37 3.56
CA VAL A 89 6.34 2.04 3.84
C VAL A 89 6.95 1.99 5.25
N LEU A 90 7.73 3.00 5.65
CA LEU A 90 8.32 3.08 6.98
C LEU A 90 7.26 3.11 8.09
N PHE A 91 6.16 3.85 7.89
CA PHE A 91 5.05 3.86 8.83
C PHE A 91 4.36 2.48 8.94
N LEU A 92 4.09 1.83 7.81
CA LEU A 92 3.44 0.51 7.79
C LEU A 92 4.29 -0.59 8.46
N GLU A 93 5.62 -0.45 8.41
CA GLU A 93 6.60 -1.28 9.12
C GLU A 93 6.76 -0.93 10.61
N GLY A 94 6.15 0.16 11.08
CA GLY A 94 6.28 0.64 12.46
C GLY A 94 7.60 1.35 12.76
N LYS A 95 8.32 1.81 11.73
CA LYS A 95 9.61 2.50 11.84
C LYS A 95 9.53 4.02 11.61
N GLY A 96 8.36 4.53 11.24
CA GLY A 96 8.14 5.94 10.90
C GLY A 96 6.89 6.53 11.55
N HIS A 97 6.68 7.83 11.32
CA HIS A 97 5.46 8.54 11.72
C HIS A 97 4.38 8.44 10.64
N CYS A 98 3.11 8.61 11.03
CA CYS A 98 2.01 8.65 10.07
C CYS A 98 2.22 9.85 9.13
N PRO A 99 2.26 9.65 7.79
CA PRO A 99 2.37 10.76 6.86
C PRO A 99 1.12 11.65 6.94
N PHE A 100 1.29 12.96 6.74
CA PHE A 100 0.23 13.94 6.92
C PHE A 100 -0.84 13.93 5.80
N ASP A 101 -0.46 13.59 4.57
CA ASP A 101 -1.33 13.71 3.38
C ASP A 101 -1.85 12.36 2.84
N CYS A 102 -1.85 11.31 3.66
CA CYS A 102 -2.38 10.01 3.27
C CYS A 102 -3.91 9.96 3.37
N VAL A 103 -4.58 10.15 2.23
CA VAL A 103 -6.05 10.02 2.10
C VAL A 103 -6.41 8.67 1.47
N GLY A 104 -6.20 7.58 2.21
CA GLY A 104 -6.63 6.24 1.78
C GLY A 104 -8.04 5.90 2.26
N ILE A 105 -8.86 5.41 1.35
CA ILE A 105 -10.25 4.99 1.57
C ILE A 105 -10.38 3.54 1.10
N ARG A 106 -11.09 2.70 1.88
CA ARG A 106 -11.30 1.31 1.48
C ARG A 106 -12.23 1.27 0.25
N PRO A 107 -11.97 0.39 -0.73
CA PRO A 107 -12.86 0.20 -1.88
C PRO A 107 -14.26 -0.26 -1.48
#